data_AF-A0A378TWG1-F1
#
_entry.id   AF-A0A378TWG1-F1
#
_cell.length_a   1.000
_cell.length_b   1.000
_cell.length_c   1.000
_cell.angle_alpha   90.00
_cell.angle_beta   90.00
_cell.angle_gamma   90.00
#
_symmetry.space_group_name_H-M   'P 1'
#
loop_
_entity.id
_entity.type
_entity.pdbx_description
1 polymer ?
#
loop_
_entity_poly.entity_id
_entity_poly.type
_entity_poly.pdbx_seq_one_letter_code
_entity_poly.pdbx_strand_id
1 'polypeptide(L)'
;MRLMLLESGSDDYTVFIVPSNACKSLEKIQSDFWAFQSLNKAANFILYAVDCPVCGRPSVWDLPISEPPPYADHEAAYCDSCQQPLWDADGKLFAAVEETPHYVSERN
;
A
#
# COMPACT_ATOMS: atom_id res chain seq x y z
N MET A 1 6.39 -9.59 -22.10
CA MET A 1 6.22 -10.55 -20.99
C MET A 1 5.77 -9.78 -19.76
N ARG A 2 5.14 -10.46 -18.80
CA ARG A 2 4.53 -9.87 -17.62
C ARG A 2 4.69 -10.82 -16.44
N LEU A 3 4.90 -10.27 -15.25
CA LEU A 3 4.93 -11.01 -13.99
C LEU A 3 3.53 -11.15 -13.41
N MET A 4 3.18 -12.35 -12.96
CA MET A 4 1.90 -12.67 -12.32
C MET A 4 2.17 -13.39 -11.01
N LEU A 5 1.47 -13.01 -9.95
CA LEU A 5 1.43 -13.72 -8.68
C LEU A 5 0.19 -14.63 -8.66
N LEU A 6 0.34 -15.85 -8.17
CA LEU A 6 -0.77 -16.65 -7.69
C LEU A 6 -0.87 -16.45 -6.17
N GLU A 7 -1.90 -15.73 -5.75
CA GLU A 7 -2.22 -15.54 -4.34
C GLU A 7 -3.13 -16.67 -3.89
N SER A 8 -2.62 -17.55 -3.01
CA SER A 8 -3.31 -18.75 -2.52
C SER A 8 -3.64 -18.69 -1.02
N GLY A 9 -3.45 -17.54 -0.37
CA GLY A 9 -3.62 -17.38 1.08
C GLY A 9 -2.62 -18.18 1.93
N SER A 10 -1.57 -18.72 1.31
CA SER A 10 -0.44 -19.38 1.97
C SER A 10 0.75 -18.43 2.09
N ASP A 11 1.67 -18.74 3.01
CA ASP A 11 2.94 -18.01 3.15
C ASP A 11 3.90 -18.22 1.96
N ASP A 12 3.62 -19.22 1.11
CA ASP A 12 4.38 -19.47 -0.12
C ASP A 12 3.89 -18.58 -1.27
N TYR A 13 4.84 -17.97 -2.00
CA TYR A 13 4.56 -17.13 -3.17
C TYR A 13 4.93 -17.85 -4.48
N THR A 14 3.97 -18.00 -5.39
CA THR A 14 4.23 -18.53 -6.74
C THR A 14 4.14 -17.43 -7.78
N VAL A 15 5.27 -17.16 -8.47
CA VAL A 15 5.37 -16.12 -9.50
C VAL A 15 5.54 -16.74 -10.89
N PHE A 16 4.75 -16.28 -11.85
CA PHE A 16 4.78 -16.70 -13.24
C PHE A 16 5.30 -15.58 -14.15
N ILE A 17 6.14 -15.94 -15.12
CA ILE A 17 6.49 -15.07 -16.24
C ILE A 17 5.63 -15.49 -17.43
N VAL A 18 4.69 -14.63 -17.84
CA VAL A 18 3.73 -14.96 -18.89
C VAL A 18 3.80 -14.00 -20.08
N PRO A 19 3.43 -14.45 -21.29
CA PRO A 19 3.16 -13.55 -22.41
C PRO A 19 2.09 -12.51 -22.06
N SER A 20 2.23 -11.28 -22.55
CA SER A 20 1.33 -10.18 -22.19
C SER A 20 -0.15 -10.43 -22.57
N ASN A 21 -0.39 -11.23 -23.61
CA ASN A 21 -1.73 -11.65 -24.05
C ASN A 21 -2.38 -12.69 -23.13
N ALA A 22 -1.60 -13.44 -22.34
CA ALA A 22 -2.10 -14.45 -21.42
C ALA A 22 -2.54 -13.86 -20.06
N CYS A 23 -1.99 -12.71 -19.64
CA CYS A 23 -2.34 -12.05 -18.38
C CYS A 23 -3.85 -11.86 -18.20
N LYS A 24 -4.53 -11.26 -19.21
CA LYS A 24 -5.95 -10.97 -19.14
C LYS A 24 -6.82 -12.23 -18.98
N SER A 25 -6.35 -13.37 -19.49
CA SER A 25 -7.07 -14.64 -19.35
C SER A 25 -6.87 -15.22 -17.96
N LEU A 26 -5.67 -15.10 -17.40
CA LEU A 26 -5.36 -15.58 -16.04
C LEU A 26 -6.09 -14.77 -14.97
N GLU A 27 -6.12 -13.44 -15.08
CA GLU A 27 -6.83 -12.56 -14.13
C GLU A 27 -8.36 -12.80 -14.11
N LYS A 28 -8.93 -13.43 -15.15
CA LYS A 28 -10.35 -13.76 -15.23
C LYS A 28 -10.71 -15.10 -14.60
N ILE A 29 -9.72 -15.91 -14.24
CA ILE A 29 -9.99 -17.21 -13.61
C ILE A 29 -10.52 -16.93 -12.20
N GLN A 30 -11.77 -17.30 -11.97
CA GLN A 30 -12.39 -17.24 -10.66
C GLN A 30 -12.12 -18.54 -9.91
N SER A 31 -11.64 -18.41 -8.68
CA SER A 31 -11.48 -19.51 -7.73
C SER A 31 -11.77 -18.97 -6.33
N ASP A 32 -12.41 -19.79 -5.51
CA ASP A 32 -12.75 -19.43 -4.13
C ASP A 32 -11.52 -19.41 -3.21
N PHE A 33 -10.40 -19.98 -3.66
CA PHE A 33 -9.21 -20.22 -2.83
C PHE A 33 -7.97 -19.48 -3.31
N TRP A 34 -7.92 -19.07 -4.58
CA TRP A 34 -6.74 -18.44 -5.14
C TRP A 34 -7.09 -17.45 -6.24
N ALA A 35 -6.23 -16.46 -6.43
CA ALA A 35 -6.40 -15.45 -7.45
C ALA A 35 -5.08 -15.18 -8.19
N PHE A 36 -5.18 -14.94 -9.49
CA PHE A 36 -4.06 -14.46 -10.28
C PHE A 36 -4.04 -12.94 -10.27
N GLN A 37 -2.91 -12.35 -9.86
CA GLN A 37 -2.72 -10.90 -9.85
C GLN A 37 -1.53 -10.51 -10.72
N SER A 38 -1.72 -9.56 -11.64
CA SER A 38 -0.60 -8.98 -12.38
C SER A 38 0.25 -8.10 -11.46
N LEU A 39 1.53 -8.42 -11.34
CA LEU A 39 2.52 -7.62 -10.63
C LEU A 39 2.99 -6.39 -11.43
N ASN A 40 2.57 -6.28 -12.69
CA ASN A 40 2.90 -5.15 -13.58
C ASN A 40 1.82 -4.05 -13.55
N LYS A 41 0.92 -4.10 -12.56
CA LYS A 41 -0.06 -3.04 -12.37
C LYS A 41 0.66 -1.82 -11.81
N ALA A 42 0.37 -0.65 -12.37
CA ALA A 42 0.85 0.59 -11.77
C ALA A 42 0.26 0.71 -10.36
N ALA A 43 1.05 1.20 -9.41
CA ALA A 43 0.56 1.53 -8.09
C ALA A 43 -0.63 2.50 -8.23
N ASN A 44 -1.66 2.29 -7.40
CA ASN A 44 -2.82 3.17 -7.29
C ASN A 44 -2.97 3.75 -5.88
N PHE A 45 -2.20 3.25 -4.91
CA PHE A 45 -2.16 3.71 -3.52
C PHE A 45 -0.72 3.93 -3.05
N ILE A 46 -0.55 4.76 -2.01
CA ILE A 46 0.69 4.95 -1.26
C ILE A 46 0.38 4.67 0.20
N LEU A 47 1.16 3.76 0.78
CA LEU A 47 1.19 3.55 2.22
C LEU A 47 2.21 4.53 2.81
N TYR A 48 1.72 5.49 3.59
CA TYR A 48 2.53 6.39 4.40
C TYR A 48 2.67 5.79 5.79
N ALA A 49 3.91 5.57 6.24
CA ALA A 49 4.19 5.06 7.58
C ALA A 49 5.12 6.02 8.33
N VAL A 50 4.77 6.30 9.59
CA VAL A 50 5.59 7.12 10.49
C VAL A 50 5.75 6.37 11.81
N ASP A 51 6.99 6.09 12.18
CA ASP A 51 7.28 5.58 13.52
C ASP A 51 7.25 6.73 14.53
N CYS A 52 6.41 6.60 15.55
CA CYS A 52 6.33 7.59 16.61
C CYS A 52 7.70 7.69 17.31
N PRO A 53 8.32 8.89 17.38
CA PRO A 53 9.66 9.05 17.95
C PRO A 53 9.70 8.80 19.46
N VAL A 54 8.54 8.79 20.13
CA VAL A 54 8.42 8.61 21.59
C VAL A 54 8.15 7.15 21.98
N CYS A 55 7.21 6.47 21.29
CA CYS A 55 6.80 5.11 21.66
C CYS A 55 7.22 4.03 20.66
N GLY A 56 7.78 4.41 19.51
CA GLY A 56 8.26 3.50 18.47
C GLY A 56 7.15 2.71 17.76
N ARG A 57 5.88 3.07 17.97
CA ARG A 57 4.76 2.43 17.25
C ARG A 57 4.49 3.17 15.94
N PRO A 58 4.19 2.44 14.85
CA PRO A 58 3.86 3.04 13.57
C PRO A 58 2.44 3.61 13.60
N SER A 59 2.27 4.78 12.98
CA SER A 59 0.98 5.25 12.47
C SER A 59 1.02 5.18 10.95
N VAL A 60 -0.07 4.70 10.35
CA VAL A 60 -0.13 4.36 8.92
C VAL A 60 -1.35 4.96 8.25
N TRP A 61 -1.18 5.46 7.03
CA TRP A 61 -2.24 5.94 6.16
C TRP A 61 -2.09 5.30 4.80
N ASP A 62 -3.16 4.67 4.32
CA ASP A 62 -3.21 4.09 2.99
C ASP A 62 -4.12 4.97 2.13
N LEU A 63 -3.51 5.77 1.24
CA LEU A 63 -4.20 6.78 0.45
C LEU A 63 -4.05 6.51 -1.05
N PRO A 64 -5.11 6.73 -1.86
CA PRO A 64 -4.98 6.74 -3.31
C PRO A 64 -3.87 7.69 -3.76
N ILE A 65 -3.13 7.34 -4.83
CA ILE A 65 -2.08 8.22 -5.40
C ILE A 65 -2.61 9.60 -5.83
N SER A 66 -3.91 9.68 -6.14
CA SER A 66 -4.57 10.95 -6.47
C SER A 66 -4.80 11.86 -5.26
N GLU A 67 -4.74 11.31 -4.05
CA GLU A 67 -4.91 12.06 -2.80
C GLU A 67 -3.56 12.62 -2.33
N PRO A 68 -3.57 13.82 -1.72
CA PRO A 68 -2.35 14.40 -1.18
C PRO A 68 -1.85 13.61 0.04
N PRO A 69 -0.54 13.68 0.37
CA PRO A 69 -0.01 13.07 1.59
C PRO A 69 -0.73 13.55 2.86
N PRO A 70 -0.74 12.77 3.95
CA PRO A 70 -1.52 13.10 5.16
C PRO A 70 -1.05 14.37 5.89
N TYR A 71 0.16 14.87 5.59
CA TYR A 71 0.74 16.10 6.13
C TYR A 71 0.58 17.31 5.19
N ALA A 72 -0.07 17.15 4.03
CA ALA A 72 -0.19 18.23 3.03
C ALA A 72 -1.28 19.25 3.35
N ASP A 73 -2.33 18.84 4.07
CA ASP A 73 -3.46 19.72 4.41
C ASP A 73 -3.17 20.64 5.61
N HIS A 74 -1.92 20.68 6.09
CA HIS A 74 -1.50 21.54 7.20
C HIS A 74 -2.34 21.30 8.48
N GLU A 75 -2.84 20.07 8.68
CA GLU A 75 -3.48 19.65 9.91
C GLU A 75 -2.49 18.87 10.78
N ALA A 76 -2.48 19.12 12.09
CA ALA A 76 -1.64 18.37 13.02
C ALA A 76 -2.18 16.94 13.21
N ALA A 77 -1.29 15.94 13.14
CA ALA A 77 -1.63 14.57 13.48
C ALA A 77 -0.84 14.07 14.69
N TYR A 78 -1.41 13.06 15.34
CA TYR A 78 -0.93 12.51 16.61
C TYR A 78 -0.83 11.00 16.51
N CYS A 79 0.12 10.42 17.24
CA CYS A 79 0.26 8.97 17.33
C CYS A 79 -0.95 8.37 18.03
N ASP A 80 -1.61 7.39 17.40
CA ASP A 80 -2.80 6.75 17.96
C ASP A 80 -2.57 6.10 19.33
N SER A 81 -1.33 5.67 19.59
CA SER A 81 -0.97 4.96 20.81
C SER A 81 -0.61 5.85 22.00
N CYS A 82 0.16 6.92 21.79
CA CYS A 82 0.65 7.76 22.88
C CYS A 82 0.23 9.24 22.77
N GLN A 83 -0.54 9.60 21.73
CA GLN A 83 -1.08 10.93 21.48
C GLN A 83 0.00 12.03 21.37
N GLN A 84 1.25 11.65 21.11
CA GLN A 84 2.32 12.59 20.80
C GLN A 84 2.20 13.05 19.34
N PRO A 85 2.51 14.33 19.05
CA PRO A 85 2.38 14.86 17.70
C PRO A 85 3.39 14.18 16.75
N LEU A 86 2.92 13.83 15.57
CA LEU A 86 3.72 13.27 14.47
C LEU A 86 4.16 14.37 13.50
N TRP A 87 3.30 15.37 13.30
CA TRP A 87 3.60 16.63 12.63
C TRP A 87 2.71 17.76 13.15
N ASP A 88 3.13 19.00 12.92
CA ASP A 88 2.37 20.19 13.32
C ASP A 88 1.47 20.73 12.20
N ALA A 89 0.70 21.77 12.52
CA ALA A 89 -0.21 22.45 11.59
C ALA A 89 0.53 23.25 10.50
N ASP A 90 1.85 23.31 10.51
CA ASP A 90 2.64 23.84 9.40
C ASP A 90 3.11 22.71 8.46
N GLY A 91 2.73 21.46 8.74
CA GLY A 91 3.17 20.26 8.01
C GLY A 91 4.60 19.84 8.35
N LYS A 92 5.21 20.41 9.41
CA LYS A 92 6.56 20.06 9.82
C LYS A 92 6.54 18.72 10.53
N LEU A 93 7.21 17.76 9.91
CA LEU A 93 7.35 16.40 10.43
C LEU A 93 8.31 16.36 11.62
N PHE A 94 7.93 15.61 12.66
CA PHE A 94 8.80 15.32 13.82
C PHE A 94 9.59 14.01 13.66
N ALA A 95 9.22 13.18 12.68
CA ALA A 95 9.89 11.94 12.30
C ALA A 95 9.87 11.76 10.78
N ALA A 96 10.71 10.86 10.24
CA ALA A 96 10.70 10.55 8.82
C ALA A 96 9.43 9.78 8.43
N VAL A 97 8.85 10.12 7.28
CA VAL A 97 7.75 9.37 6.68
C VAL A 97 8.34 8.42 5.65
N GLU A 98 7.98 7.15 5.74
CA GLU A 98 8.22 6.16 4.69
C GLU A 98 7.03 6.12 3.75
N GLU A 99 7.28 6.21 2.43
CA GLU A 99 6.27 6.18 1.39
C GLU A 99 6.45 4.91 0.55
N THR A 100 5.46 4.03 0.56
CA THR A 100 5.49 2.78 -0.19
C THR A 100 4.35 2.71 -1.20
N PRO A 101 4.61 2.99 -2.50
CA PRO A 101 3.62 2.83 -3.56
C PRO A 101 3.25 1.35 -3.74
N HIS A 102 1.97 1.05 -3.77
CA HIS A 102 1.48 -0.31 -3.95
C HIS A 102 0.16 -0.35 -4.73
N TYR A 103 -0.21 -1.57 -5.15
CA TYR A 103 -1.47 -1.80 -5.85
C TYR A 103 -2.48 -2.46 -4.90
N VAL A 104 -3.66 -1.85 -4.79
CA VAL A 104 -4.82 -2.45 -4.11
C VAL A 104 -5.89 -2.74 -5.15
N SER A 105 -6.32 -4.01 -5.23
CA SER A 105 -7.47 -4.40 -6.05
C SER A 105 -8.74 -3.93 -5.37
N GLU A 106 -9.56 -3.11 -6.05
CA GLU A 106 -10.94 -2.87 -5.62
C GLU A 106 -11.64 -4.23 -5.51
N ARG A 107 -11.96 -4.65 -4.29
CA ARG A 107 -12.83 -5.81 -4.08
C ARG A 107 -14.25 -5.32 -4.34
N ASN A 108 -14.79 -5.66 -5.51
CA ASN A 108 -16.22 -5.53 -5.80
C ASN A 108 -17.05 -6.45 -4.92
#